data_AF-A0A661HFM8-F1
#
_entry.id   AF-A0A661HFM8-F1
#
_cell.length_a   1.000
_cell.length_b   1.000
_cell.length_c   1.000
_cell.angle_alpha   90.00
_cell.angle_beta   90.00
_cell.angle_gamma   90.00
#
_symmetry.space_group_name_H-M   'P 1'
#
loop_
_entity.id
_entity.type
_entity.pdbx_description
1 polymer ?
#
loop_
_entity_poly.entity_id
_entity_poly.type
_entity_poly.pdbx_seq_one_letter_code
_entity_poly.pdbx_strand_id
1 'polypeptide(L)'
;HKEWYESFFLDSFNIELLNTEEVFYCTNPTGGMNFTKEVLTVLAILMYEISKEDTDPIIEIQNKEFSLDIINKYLSNSVQFSGYISNNKIETRFVNRLEQMSLVKKTTNDRFVFTRAINIFLKEYDDLTEQVIGMED
;
A
#
# COMPACT_ATOMS: atom_id res chain seq x y z
N HIS A 1 0.28 -28.63 -1.27
CA HIS A 1 1.31 -28.33 -0.25
C HIS A 1 1.08 -27.03 0.53
N LYS A 2 0.03 -26.25 0.25
CA LYS A 2 -0.25 -24.97 0.91
C LYS A 2 -0.31 -25.10 2.44
N GLU A 3 -1.15 -26.01 2.94
CA GLU A 3 -1.35 -26.28 4.38
C GLU A 3 -0.03 -26.57 5.12
N TRP A 4 0.87 -27.33 4.49
CA TRP A 4 2.18 -27.63 5.09
C TRP A 4 3.02 -26.36 5.28
N TYR A 5 3.03 -25.46 4.30
CA TYR A 5 3.77 -24.20 4.41
C TYR A 5 3.12 -23.28 5.46
N GLU A 6 1.79 -23.20 5.50
CA GLU A 6 1.08 -22.42 6.51
C GLU A 6 1.44 -22.90 7.93
N SER A 7 1.39 -24.21 8.18
CA SER A 7 1.83 -24.80 9.45
C SER A 7 3.31 -24.56 9.72
N PHE A 8 4.19 -24.72 8.72
CA PHE A 8 5.63 -24.50 8.89
C PHE A 8 5.95 -23.07 9.33
N PHE A 9 5.35 -22.07 8.68
CA PHE A 9 5.57 -20.66 9.02
C PHE A 9 5.01 -20.31 10.41
N LEU A 10 3.83 -20.82 10.75
CA LEU A 10 3.22 -20.59 12.05
C LEU A 10 4.02 -21.25 13.17
N ASP A 11 4.33 -22.54 13.05
CA ASP A 11 4.98 -23.32 14.10
C ASP A 11 6.45 -22.91 14.31
N SER A 12 7.15 -22.54 13.23
CA SER A 12 8.58 -22.23 13.30
C SER A 12 8.87 -20.77 13.65
N PHE A 13 8.01 -19.84 13.25
CA PHE A 13 8.27 -18.40 13.34
C PHE A 13 7.16 -17.60 14.01
N ASN A 14 6.02 -18.21 14.33
CA ASN A 14 4.81 -17.52 14.79
C ASN A 14 4.37 -16.42 13.81
N ILE A 15 4.42 -16.75 12.51
CA ILE A 15 4.06 -15.89 11.39
C ILE A 15 2.98 -16.61 10.58
N GLU A 16 1.92 -15.88 10.22
CA GLU A 16 0.88 -16.43 9.36
C GLU A 16 1.29 -16.23 7.90
N LEU A 17 1.32 -17.32 7.13
CA LEU A 17 1.43 -17.27 5.68
C LEU A 17 0.02 -17.19 5.10
N LEU A 18 -0.25 -16.09 4.41
CA LEU A 18 -1.51 -15.85 3.72
C LEU A 18 -1.28 -15.81 2.22
N ASN A 19 -2.36 -15.98 1.46
CA ASN A 19 -2.31 -15.82 0.02
C ASN A 19 -3.58 -15.16 -0.52
N THR A 20 -3.42 -14.39 -1.57
CA THR A 20 -4.49 -14.00 -2.48
C THR A 20 -4.44 -14.89 -3.73
N GLU A 21 -5.26 -14.60 -4.73
CA GLU A 21 -5.12 -15.22 -6.06
C GLU A 21 -3.82 -14.82 -6.76
N GLU A 22 -3.23 -13.69 -6.38
CA GLU A 22 -2.09 -13.10 -7.08
C GLU A 22 -0.75 -13.28 -6.35
N VAL A 23 -0.74 -13.32 -5.02
CA VAL A 23 0.50 -13.30 -4.23
C VAL A 23 0.40 -14.10 -2.93
N PHE A 24 1.56 -14.54 -2.42
CA PHE A 24 1.72 -15.00 -1.03
C PHE A 24 2.36 -13.89 -0.20
N TYR A 25 1.94 -13.75 1.06
CA TYR A 25 2.48 -12.76 1.96
C TYR A 25 2.44 -13.25 3.41
N CYS A 26 3.35 -12.73 4.22
CA CYS A 26 3.43 -13.07 5.64
C CYS A 26 2.88 -11.94 6.49
N THR A 27 2.13 -12.27 7.53
CA THR A 27 1.68 -11.30 8.54
C THR A 27 2.06 -11.74 9.95
N ASN A 28 2.21 -10.76 10.84
CA ASN A 28 2.45 -11.02 12.25
C ASN A 28 1.11 -10.89 12.99
N PRO A 29 0.64 -11.94 13.69
CA PRO A 29 -0.62 -11.90 14.44
C PRO A 29 -0.63 -10.86 15.57
N THR A 30 0.53 -10.39 16.02
CA THR A 30 0.65 -9.36 17.07
C THR A 30 0.56 -7.92 16.55
N GLY A 31 0.34 -7.73 15.24
CA GLY A 31 0.03 -6.44 14.64
C GLY A 31 1.12 -5.85 13.74
N GLY A 32 0.69 -4.91 12.90
CA GLY A 32 1.49 -4.32 11.82
C GLY A 32 2.58 -3.36 12.29
N MET A 33 3.72 -3.40 11.61
CA MET A 33 4.81 -2.45 11.79
C MET A 33 4.36 -1.02 11.41
N ASN A 34 5.00 0.00 11.99
CA ASN A 34 4.79 1.42 11.64
C ASN A 34 4.81 1.68 10.12
N PHE A 35 5.52 0.86 9.36
CA PHE A 35 5.60 0.97 7.91
C PHE A 35 4.31 0.58 7.19
N THR A 36 3.57 -0.44 7.65
CA THR A 36 2.28 -0.81 7.05
C THR A 36 1.31 0.37 7.10
N LYS A 37 1.26 1.07 8.25
CA LYS A 37 0.47 2.30 8.42
C LYS A 37 0.93 3.42 7.49
N GLU A 38 2.24 3.58 7.33
CA GLU A 38 2.83 4.56 6.39
C GLU A 38 2.39 4.27 4.95
N VAL A 39 2.47 3.01 4.49
CA VAL A 39 2.03 2.59 3.16
C VAL A 39 0.54 2.82 2.95
N LEU A 40 -0.31 2.37 3.89
CA LEU A 40 -1.75 2.59 3.84
C LEU A 40 -2.09 4.09 3.78
N THR A 41 -1.41 4.91 4.57
CA THR A 41 -1.63 6.37 4.58
C THR A 41 -1.29 6.97 3.22
N VAL A 42 -0.13 6.63 2.65
CA VAL A 42 0.26 7.13 1.33
C VAL A 42 -0.71 6.68 0.25
N LEU A 43 -1.13 5.41 0.26
CA LEU A 43 -2.11 4.89 -0.69
C LEU A 43 -3.47 5.57 -0.55
N ALA A 44 -3.97 5.78 0.67
CA ALA A 44 -5.22 6.49 0.92
C ALA A 44 -5.19 7.91 0.34
N ILE A 45 -4.08 8.63 0.51
CA ILE A 45 -3.93 9.98 -0.05
C ILE A 45 -3.87 9.93 -1.58
N LEU A 46 -3.13 8.97 -2.16
CA LEU A 46 -3.09 8.78 -3.62
C LEU A 46 -4.48 8.47 -4.18
N MET A 47 -5.21 7.54 -3.56
CA MET A 47 -6.58 7.17 -3.93
C MET A 47 -7.50 8.39 -3.90
N TYR A 48 -7.45 9.16 -2.81
CA TYR A 48 -8.27 10.35 -2.64
C TYR A 48 -7.95 11.43 -3.69
N GLU A 49 -6.67 11.71 -3.96
CA GLU A 49 -6.32 12.76 -4.92
C GLU A 49 -6.55 12.34 -6.37
N ILE A 50 -6.27 11.08 -6.73
CA ILE A 50 -6.52 10.57 -8.09
C ILE A 50 -8.02 10.49 -8.38
N SER A 51 -8.86 10.14 -7.39
CA SER A 51 -10.32 10.09 -7.59
C SER A 51 -10.94 11.43 -7.98
N LYS A 52 -10.23 12.56 -7.79
CA LYS A 52 -10.63 13.88 -8.28
C LYS A 52 -10.33 14.12 -9.76
N GLU A 53 -9.53 13.27 -10.39
CA GLU A 53 -9.07 13.40 -11.78
C GLU A 53 -9.98 12.65 -12.78
N ASP A 54 -11.25 12.38 -12.42
CA ASP A 54 -12.23 11.61 -13.22
C ASP A 54 -11.72 10.23 -13.70
N THR A 55 -10.79 9.64 -12.96
CA THR A 55 -10.21 8.31 -13.24
C THR A 55 -10.42 7.38 -12.06
N ASP A 56 -10.50 6.08 -12.34
CA ASP A 56 -10.52 5.07 -11.29
C ASP A 56 -9.13 5.01 -10.62
N PRO A 57 -9.02 5.37 -9.34
CA PRO A 57 -7.74 5.45 -8.67
C PRO A 57 -7.04 4.09 -8.52
N ILE A 58 -7.78 2.97 -8.46
CA ILE A 58 -7.20 1.62 -8.40
C ILE A 58 -6.52 1.31 -9.73
N ILE A 59 -7.22 1.56 -10.84
CA ILE A 59 -6.69 1.33 -12.19
C ILE A 59 -5.45 2.19 -12.42
N GLU A 60 -5.48 3.44 -11.99
CA GLU A 60 -4.34 4.36 -12.13
C GLU A 60 -3.14 3.87 -11.30
N ILE A 61 -3.34 3.51 -10.03
CA ILE A 61 -2.26 2.99 -9.17
C ILE A 61 -1.65 1.70 -9.76
N GLN A 62 -2.47 0.81 -10.32
CA GLN A 62 -2.00 -0.46 -10.87
C GLN A 62 -1.23 -0.31 -12.19
N ASN A 63 -1.56 0.69 -13.02
CA ASN A 63 -1.06 0.77 -14.39
C ASN A 63 -0.10 1.94 -14.65
N LYS A 64 -0.12 2.97 -13.81
CA LYS A 64 0.73 4.16 -13.98
C LYS A 64 2.15 3.89 -13.49
N GLU A 65 3.11 4.49 -14.18
CA GLU A 65 4.48 4.63 -13.68
C GLU A 65 4.58 5.87 -12.79
N PHE A 66 5.08 5.67 -11.57
CA PHE A 66 5.24 6.72 -10.57
C PHE A 66 6.70 7.13 -10.43
N SER A 67 6.90 8.38 -10.02
CA SER A 67 8.16 8.87 -9.47
C SER A 67 7.90 9.46 -8.07
N LEU A 68 8.96 9.66 -7.31
CA LEU A 68 8.88 10.34 -6.02
C LEU A 68 8.26 11.73 -6.14
N ASP A 69 8.56 12.45 -7.23
CA ASP A 69 8.01 13.78 -7.46
C ASP A 69 6.50 13.73 -7.72
N ILE A 70 6.02 12.73 -8.47
CA ILE A 70 4.59 12.52 -8.71
C ILE A 70 3.87 12.22 -7.38
N ILE A 71 4.40 11.29 -6.59
CA ILE A 71 3.80 10.96 -5.28
C ILE A 71 3.78 12.18 -4.36
N ASN A 72 4.91 12.89 -4.24
CA ASN A 72 4.98 14.08 -3.39
C ASN A 72 4.09 15.21 -3.90
N LYS A 73 3.86 15.32 -5.21
CA LYS A 73 2.91 16.27 -5.79
C LYS A 73 1.48 15.96 -5.34
N TYR A 74 1.02 14.71 -5.51
CA TYR A 74 -0.30 14.29 -5.03
C TYR A 74 -0.46 14.57 -3.54
N LEU A 75 0.52 14.17 -2.73
CA LEU A 75 0.55 14.47 -1.31
C LEU A 75 0.43 15.99 -1.08
N SER A 76 1.32 16.81 -1.62
CA SER A 76 1.32 18.27 -1.38
C SER A 76 0.04 19.00 -1.81
N ASN A 77 -0.69 18.47 -2.79
CA ASN A 77 -1.96 19.03 -3.24
C ASN A 77 -3.10 18.76 -2.27
N SER A 78 -2.93 17.79 -1.36
CA SER A 78 -3.99 17.40 -0.45
C SER A 78 -4.12 18.34 0.75
N VAL A 79 -5.07 19.26 0.66
CA VAL A 79 -5.44 20.15 1.76
C VAL A 79 -5.94 19.34 2.98
N GLN A 80 -6.68 18.26 2.72
CA GLN A 80 -7.29 17.41 3.74
C GLN A 80 -6.27 16.65 4.60
N PHE A 81 -5.08 16.38 4.06
CA PHE A 81 -4.01 15.67 4.77
C PHE A 81 -2.80 16.57 5.12
N SER A 82 -2.95 17.90 5.01
CA SER A 82 -1.86 18.88 5.17
C SER A 82 -1.04 18.73 6.47
N GLY A 83 -1.67 18.33 7.57
CA GLY A 83 -0.99 18.05 8.85
C GLY A 83 -0.04 16.83 8.80
N TYR A 84 -0.39 15.80 8.03
CA TYR A 84 0.48 14.65 7.79
C TYR A 84 1.64 15.04 6.86
N ILE A 85 1.32 15.73 5.76
CA ILE A 85 2.26 16.03 4.67
C ILE A 85 3.35 17.04 5.08
N SER A 86 2.98 18.04 5.89
CA SER A 86 3.93 19.05 6.40
C SER A 86 5.10 18.44 7.20
N ASN A 87 4.92 17.22 7.73
CA ASN A 87 5.93 16.53 8.52
C ASN A 87 6.49 15.26 7.83
N ASN A 88 5.91 14.83 6.70
CA ASN A 88 6.22 13.53 6.08
C ASN A 88 6.35 13.66 4.56
N LYS A 89 7.49 14.18 4.11
CA LYS A 89 7.88 14.09 2.70
C LYS A 89 8.29 12.66 2.38
N ILE A 90 7.78 12.10 1.28
CA ILE A 90 8.17 10.76 0.85
C ILE A 90 9.54 10.82 0.20
N GLU A 91 10.49 10.12 0.82
CA GLU A 91 11.88 10.05 0.40
C GLU A 91 12.19 8.74 -0.32
N THR A 92 13.34 8.68 -1.00
CA THR A 92 13.83 7.47 -1.67
C THR A 92 13.87 6.24 -0.76
N ARG A 93 14.10 6.43 0.54
CA ARG A 93 14.08 5.34 1.52
C ARG A 93 12.72 4.61 1.57
N PHE A 94 11.61 5.32 1.38
CA PHE A 94 10.27 4.74 1.39
C PHE A 94 10.09 3.81 0.19
N VAL A 95 10.43 4.27 -1.02
CA VAL A 95 10.38 3.47 -2.25
C VAL A 95 11.33 2.28 -2.18
N ASN A 96 12.53 2.45 -1.63
CA ASN A 96 13.47 1.34 -1.43
C ASN A 96 12.88 0.26 -0.49
N ARG A 97 12.14 0.66 0.55
CA ARG A 97 11.46 -0.30 1.44
C ARG A 97 10.29 -0.98 0.76
N LEU A 98 9.51 -0.26 -0.05
CA LEU A 98 8.47 -0.86 -0.89
C LEU A 98 9.07 -1.92 -1.84
N GLU A 99 10.22 -1.62 -2.45
CA GLU A 99 10.92 -2.55 -3.35
C GLU A 99 11.42 -3.79 -2.60
N GLN A 100 11.99 -3.62 -1.40
CA GLN A 100 12.40 -4.74 -0.54
C GLN A 100 11.23 -5.66 -0.17
N MET A 101 10.02 -5.10 -0.09
CA MET A 101 8.78 -5.84 0.17
C MET A 101 8.08 -6.32 -1.11
N SER A 102 8.71 -6.16 -2.27
CA SER A 102 8.15 -6.50 -3.58
C SER A 102 6.82 -5.80 -3.89
N LEU A 103 6.53 -4.66 -3.25
CA LEU A 103 5.32 -3.86 -3.49
C LEU A 103 5.46 -2.95 -4.72
N VAL A 104 6.70 -2.63 -5.09
CA VAL A 104 7.01 -1.89 -6.32
C VAL A 104 8.16 -2.55 -7.06
N LYS A 105 8.22 -2.30 -8.36
CA LYS A 105 9.35 -2.64 -9.23
C LYS A 105 9.90 -1.37 -9.85
N LYS A 106 11.18 -1.08 -9.61
CA LYS A 106 11.85 0.04 -10.28
C LYS A 106 11.99 -0.22 -11.77
N THR A 107 11.69 0.79 -12.57
CA THR A 107 11.78 0.77 -14.04
C THR A 107 12.98 1.59 -14.51
N THR A 108 13.25 2.73 -13.86
CA THR A 108 14.45 3.57 -14.01
C THR A 108 14.96 4.02 -12.62
N ASN A 109 16.03 4.82 -12.57
CA ASN A 109 16.62 5.30 -11.32
C ASN A 109 15.62 6.07 -10.42
N ASP A 110 14.62 6.71 -11.02
CA ASP A 110 13.66 7.61 -10.35
C ASP A 110 12.20 7.15 -10.48
N ARG A 111 11.96 6.02 -11.16
CA ARG A 111 10.61 5.55 -11.48
C ARG A 111 10.36 4.11 -11.11
N PHE A 112 9.10 3.82 -10.84
CA PHE A 112 8.65 2.50 -10.46
C PHE A 112 7.18 2.30 -10.82
N VAL A 113 6.79 1.03 -10.90
CA VAL A 113 5.40 0.60 -11.00
C VAL A 113 5.04 -0.20 -9.76
N PHE A 114 3.79 -0.12 -9.32
CA PHE A 114 3.30 -1.01 -8.28
C PHE A 114 3.19 -2.44 -8.80
N THR A 115 3.47 -3.41 -7.95
CA THR A 115 3.25 -4.82 -8.27
C THR A 115 1.85 -5.25 -7.85
N ARG A 116 1.44 -6.46 -8.21
CA ARG A 116 0.20 -7.08 -7.74
C ARG A 116 0.10 -7.18 -6.22
N ALA A 117 1.23 -7.18 -5.51
CA ALA A 117 1.21 -7.21 -4.03
C ALA A 117 0.58 -5.95 -3.42
N ILE A 118 0.51 -4.82 -4.15
CA ILE A 118 -0.17 -3.61 -3.66
C ILE A 118 -1.67 -3.84 -3.43
N ASN A 119 -2.27 -4.82 -4.12
CA ASN A 119 -3.70 -5.11 -4.03
C ASN A 119 -4.11 -5.60 -2.63
N ILE A 120 -3.17 -6.13 -1.84
CA ILE A 120 -3.41 -6.45 -0.42
C ILE A 120 -3.80 -5.18 0.34
N PHE A 121 -3.08 -4.08 0.09
CA PHE A 121 -3.31 -2.80 0.76
C PHE A 121 -4.55 -2.08 0.21
N LEU A 122 -4.79 -2.16 -1.09
CA LEU A 122 -5.99 -1.56 -1.70
C LEU A 122 -7.27 -2.24 -1.21
N LYS A 123 -7.26 -3.58 -1.07
CA LYS A 123 -8.39 -4.30 -0.48
C LYS A 123 -8.62 -3.90 0.98
N GLU A 124 -7.56 -3.78 1.77
CA GLU A 124 -7.68 -3.33 3.16
C GLU A 124 -8.26 -1.91 3.26
N TYR A 125 -7.93 -1.03 2.31
CA TYR A 125 -8.53 0.30 2.22
C TYR A 125 -10.04 0.26 1.89
N ASP A 126 -10.46 -0.56 0.93
CA ASP A 126 -11.88 -0.70 0.56
C ASP A 126 -12.69 -1.27 1.75
N ASP A 127 -12.19 -2.33 2.38
CA ASP A 127 -12.82 -2.96 3.56
C ASP A 127 -12.99 -1.94 4.71
N LEU A 128 -12.00 -1.07 4.93
CA LEU A 128 -12.09 0.01 5.94
C LEU A 128 -13.10 1.09 5.56
N THR A 129 -13.20 1.43 4.28
CA THR A 129 -14.11 2.47 3.79
C THR A 129 -15.56 2.00 3.92
N GLU A 130 -15.86 0.75 3.55
CA GLU A 130 -17.19 0.16 3.72
C GLU A 130 -17.64 0.11 5.18
N GLN A 131 -16.73 -0.23 6.10
CA GLN A 131 -17.03 -0.25 7.54
C GLN A 131 -17.40 1.14 8.07
N VAL A 132 -16.71 2.19 7.62
CA VAL A 132 -17.01 3.57 8.06
C VAL A 132 -18.35 4.04 7.52
N ILE A 133 -18.66 3.78 6.25
CA ILE A 133 -19.93 4.18 5.63
C ILE A 133 -21.10 3.40 6.25
N GLY A 134 -20.95 2.09 6.48
CA GLY A 134 -21.98 1.25 7.10
C GLY A 134 -22.23 1.53 8.59
N MET A 135 -21.46 2.42 9.22
CA MET A 135 -21.70 2.92 10.58
C MET A 135 -22.48 4.24 10.59
N GLU A 136 -22.67 4.89 9.43
CA GLU A 136 -23.43 6.15 9.30
C GLU A 136 -24.91 5.94 8.92
N ASP A 137 -25.32 4.68 8.65
CA ASP A 137 -26.70 4.23 8.43
C ASP A 137 -27.34 3.58 9.69
#